data_AF-A0A0N4WQS1-F1
#
_entry.id   AF-A0A0N4WQS1-F1
#
_cell.length_a   1.000
_cell.length_b   1.000
_cell.length_c   1.000
_cell.angle_alpha   90.00
_cell.angle_beta   90.00
_cell.angle_gamma   90.00
#
_symmetry.space_group_name_H-M   'P 1'
#
loop_
_entity.id
_entity.type
_entity.pdbx_description
1 polymer ?
#
loop_
_entity_poly.entity_id
_entity_poly.type
_entity_poly.pdbx_seq_one_letter_code
_entity_poly.pdbx_strand_id
1 'polypeptide(L)'
;LGNKYVKLTLTEDRFRTSISSARYLFWTKVAILFDRSRSPDFDRNEALRESWAALKTQPNNFDAWITLLTQADQSNDVRLARDMYDRFLSKYPYCYGFWKKYADMERRHQNFSDALNVWERGILAIPLSIDLWLGCTTDYYFVLSLYRLYDRALSMAGYEFHSDRLWQDYIAWEEAQGEWHRVAAIYDRLIRIPTAMYKSHMERYVFTFTRIFEIFHFLTSTIAKKLLVSSSMATIPITMYMVNGAGSSEYEISSPHSFP
;
A
#
# COMPACT_ATOMS: atom_id res chain seq x y z
N LEU A 1 40.23 -13.02 -4.00
CA LEU A 1 39.92 -13.68 -5.30
C LEU A 1 38.82 -14.71 -5.02
N GLY A 2 37.52 -14.42 -4.98
CA GLY A 2 36.74 -13.52 -5.83
C GLY A 2 35.95 -14.36 -6.85
N ASN A 3 34.68 -14.65 -6.54
CA ASN A 3 33.59 -15.09 -7.44
C ASN A 3 33.65 -16.46 -8.15
N LYS A 4 32.91 -17.45 -7.61
CA LYS A 4 32.35 -18.58 -8.38
C LYS A 4 30.82 -18.79 -8.24
N TYR A 5 30.08 -17.87 -7.60
CA TYR A 5 28.64 -18.05 -7.33
C TYR A 5 27.73 -16.92 -7.85
N VAL A 6 28.00 -16.35 -9.04
CA VAL A 6 27.16 -15.24 -9.60
C VAL A 6 26.68 -15.49 -11.04
N LYS A 7 26.77 -16.71 -11.57
CA LYS A 7 26.17 -17.02 -12.88
C LYS A 7 25.28 -18.23 -12.73
N LEU A 8 23.99 -18.01 -12.47
CA LEU A 8 22.86 -18.85 -12.89
C LEU A 8 21.49 -18.26 -12.47
N THR A 9 21.44 -17.26 -11.60
CA THR A 9 20.16 -16.67 -11.11
C THR A 9 19.51 -15.63 -12.04
N LEU A 10 20.25 -15.04 -12.98
CA LEU A 10 19.69 -14.02 -13.89
C LEU A 10 18.94 -14.59 -15.10
N THR A 11 19.08 -15.88 -15.39
CA THR A 11 18.41 -16.54 -16.52
C THR A 11 17.06 -17.15 -16.14
N GLU A 12 16.90 -17.64 -14.90
CA GLU A 12 15.62 -18.20 -14.44
C GLU A 12 14.55 -17.11 -14.19
N ASP A 13 14.95 -15.91 -13.73
CA ASP A 13 14.00 -14.81 -13.53
C ASP A 13 13.47 -14.21 -14.84
N ARG A 14 14.28 -14.19 -15.91
CA ARG A 14 13.80 -13.80 -17.25
C ARG A 14 12.86 -14.85 -17.87
N PHE A 15 13.08 -16.13 -17.57
CA PHE A 15 12.19 -17.19 -18.04
C PHE A 15 10.87 -17.25 -17.25
N ARG A 16 10.87 -16.99 -15.94
CA ARG A 16 9.66 -16.93 -15.10
C ARG A 16 8.77 -15.73 -15.41
N THR A 17 9.36 -14.58 -15.71
CA THR A 17 8.62 -13.41 -16.22
C THR A 17 8.03 -13.68 -17.61
N SER A 18 8.79 -14.31 -18.51
CA SER A 18 8.32 -14.66 -19.86
C SER A 18 7.16 -15.68 -19.89
N ILE A 19 7.20 -16.73 -19.04
CA ILE A 19 6.13 -17.74 -18.97
C ILE A 19 4.86 -17.17 -18.31
N SER A 20 5.00 -16.25 -17.35
CA SER A 20 3.87 -15.55 -16.73
C SER A 20 3.22 -14.57 -17.72
N SER A 21 4.03 -13.82 -18.49
CA SER A 21 3.56 -12.93 -19.54
C SER A 21 2.93 -13.68 -20.71
N ALA A 22 3.45 -14.84 -21.10
CA ALA A 22 2.88 -15.66 -22.18
C ALA A 22 1.56 -16.33 -21.76
N ARG A 23 1.43 -16.81 -20.51
CA ARG A 23 0.15 -17.29 -19.98
C ARG A 23 -0.84 -16.15 -19.80
N TYR A 24 -0.41 -14.96 -19.38
CA TYR A 24 -1.28 -13.78 -19.33
C TYR A 24 -1.72 -13.34 -20.72
N LEU A 25 -0.81 -13.27 -21.70
CA LEU A 25 -1.13 -12.92 -23.09
C LEU A 25 -2.02 -13.96 -23.76
N PHE A 26 -1.83 -15.24 -23.43
CA PHE A 26 -2.69 -16.33 -23.90
C PHE A 26 -4.07 -16.26 -23.25
N TRP A 27 -4.14 -16.06 -21.92
CA TRP A 27 -5.41 -15.88 -21.21
C TRP A 27 -6.13 -14.59 -21.60
N THR A 28 -5.43 -13.49 -21.89
CA THR A 28 -6.06 -12.27 -22.41
C THR A 28 -6.52 -12.46 -23.84
N LYS A 29 -5.75 -13.11 -24.73
CA LYS A 29 -6.24 -13.46 -26.07
C LYS A 29 -7.43 -14.42 -26.03
N VAL A 30 -7.42 -15.42 -25.14
CA VAL A 30 -8.51 -16.39 -24.99
C VAL A 30 -9.73 -15.74 -24.33
N ALA A 31 -9.57 -14.84 -23.35
CA ALA A 31 -10.67 -14.05 -22.78
C ALA A 31 -11.27 -13.08 -23.81
N ILE A 32 -10.42 -12.39 -24.59
CA ILE A 32 -10.83 -11.51 -25.70
C ILE A 32 -11.53 -12.30 -26.82
N LEU A 33 -11.19 -13.57 -27.03
CA LEU A 33 -11.81 -14.42 -28.05
C LEU A 33 -13.07 -15.14 -27.54
N PHE A 34 -13.17 -15.49 -26.26
CA PHE A 34 -14.30 -16.22 -25.70
C PHE A 34 -15.50 -15.30 -25.38
N ASP A 35 -15.29 -14.00 -25.16
CA ASP A 35 -16.38 -13.01 -24.96
C ASP A 35 -16.96 -12.46 -26.28
N ARG A 36 -16.42 -12.87 -27.43
CA ARG A 36 -16.69 -12.26 -28.75
C ARG A 36 -17.84 -12.89 -29.54
N SER A 37 -18.55 -13.89 -29.00
CA SER A 37 -19.48 -14.74 -29.77
C SER A 37 -20.98 -14.40 -29.61
N ARG A 38 -21.35 -13.37 -28.85
CA ARG A 38 -22.71 -12.80 -28.88
C ARG A 38 -22.63 -11.30 -28.72
N SER A 39 -22.83 -10.58 -29.82
CA SER A 39 -23.08 -9.13 -29.82
C SER A 39 -24.27 -8.86 -28.90
N PRO A 40 -24.08 -8.22 -27.74
CA PRO A 40 -25.17 -7.88 -26.84
C PRO A 40 -25.98 -6.76 -27.52
N ASP A 41 -27.29 -6.94 -27.66
CA ASP A 41 -28.41 -5.98 -27.89
C ASP A 41 -28.16 -4.58 -28.49
N PHE A 42 -27.08 -4.36 -29.22
CA PHE A 42 -26.72 -3.10 -29.87
C PHE A 42 -27.82 -2.67 -30.84
N ASP A 43 -28.49 -3.64 -31.45
CA ASP A 43 -29.59 -3.41 -32.39
C ASP A 43 -30.91 -3.01 -31.72
N ARG A 44 -31.10 -3.27 -30.42
CA ARG A 44 -32.35 -2.96 -29.70
C ARG A 44 -32.45 -1.51 -29.25
N ASN A 45 -31.33 -0.84 -29.02
CA ASN A 45 -31.31 0.54 -28.53
C ASN A 45 -31.05 1.52 -29.67
N GLU A 46 -32.13 2.12 -30.19
CA GLU A 46 -32.08 3.10 -31.28
C GLU A 46 -31.17 4.29 -30.96
N ALA A 47 -31.21 4.81 -29.72
CA ALA A 47 -30.40 5.94 -29.29
C ALA A 47 -28.89 5.63 -29.31
N LEU A 48 -28.50 4.39 -29.00
CA LEU A 48 -27.10 3.94 -29.09
C LEU A 48 -26.64 3.79 -30.54
N ARG A 49 -27.54 3.41 -31.46
CA ARG A 49 -27.22 3.31 -32.89
C ARG A 49 -27.03 4.69 -33.50
N GLU A 50 -27.86 5.66 -33.12
CA GLU A 50 -27.74 7.05 -33.55
C GLU A 50 -26.42 7.68 -33.06
N SER A 51 -26.08 7.51 -31.77
CA SER A 51 -24.82 8.02 -31.23
C SER A 51 -23.60 7.34 -31.85
N TRP A 52 -23.67 6.03 -32.12
CA TRP A 52 -22.62 5.31 -32.86
C TRP A 52 -22.52 5.76 -34.32
N ALA A 53 -23.64 6.03 -34.99
CA ALA A 53 -23.64 6.57 -36.35
C ALA A 53 -23.02 7.97 -36.40
N ALA A 54 -23.30 8.81 -35.40
CA ALA A 54 -22.65 10.12 -35.24
C ALA A 54 -21.13 10.00 -35.03
N LEU A 55 -20.66 8.96 -34.34
CA LEU A 55 -19.22 8.68 -34.23
C LEU A 55 -18.59 8.19 -35.53
N LYS A 56 -19.35 7.55 -36.44
CA LYS A 56 -18.83 7.19 -37.76
C LYS A 56 -18.58 8.42 -38.63
N THR A 57 -19.41 9.45 -38.51
CA THR A 57 -19.23 10.71 -39.25
C THR A 57 -18.16 11.59 -38.61
N GLN A 58 -18.05 11.59 -37.28
CA GLN A 58 -17.05 12.36 -36.54
C GLN A 58 -16.37 11.52 -35.44
N PRO A 59 -15.38 10.67 -35.79
CA PRO A 59 -14.79 9.74 -34.83
C PRO A 59 -13.99 10.43 -33.73
N ASN A 60 -13.50 11.65 -33.98
CA ASN A 60 -12.68 12.43 -33.03
C ASN A 60 -13.50 13.30 -32.08
N ASN A 61 -14.84 13.30 -32.21
CA ASN A 61 -15.70 14.07 -31.33
C ASN A 61 -15.76 13.42 -29.94
N PHE A 62 -15.13 14.06 -28.96
CA PHE A 62 -15.05 13.55 -27.59
C PHE A 62 -16.42 13.52 -26.90
N ASP A 63 -17.26 14.54 -27.10
CA ASP A 63 -18.57 14.63 -26.46
C ASP A 63 -19.51 13.52 -26.95
N ALA A 64 -19.45 13.18 -28.24
CA ALA A 64 -20.20 12.06 -28.81
C ALA A 64 -19.83 10.71 -28.15
N TRP A 65 -18.55 10.51 -27.80
CA TRP A 65 -18.11 9.34 -27.04
C TRP A 65 -18.67 9.33 -25.60
N ILE A 66 -18.72 10.48 -24.93
CA ILE A 66 -19.28 10.58 -23.58
C ILE A 66 -20.77 10.24 -23.60
N THR A 67 -21.53 10.79 -24.54
CA THR A 67 -22.96 10.51 -24.68
C THR A 67 -23.19 9.03 -24.91
N LEU A 68 -22.39 8.40 -25.78
CA LEU A 68 -22.49 6.96 -26.06
C LEU A 68 -22.18 6.12 -24.81
N LEU A 69 -21.11 6.43 -24.08
CA LEU A 69 -20.76 5.69 -22.85
C LEU A 69 -21.85 5.84 -21.79
N THR A 70 -22.43 7.03 -21.67
CA THR A 70 -23.52 7.30 -20.72
C THR A 70 -24.77 6.49 -21.08
N GLN A 71 -25.12 6.41 -22.37
CA GLN A 71 -26.21 5.58 -22.85
C GLN A 71 -25.93 4.07 -22.64
N ALA A 72 -24.68 3.64 -22.84
CA ALA A 72 -24.28 2.25 -22.60
C ALA A 72 -24.38 1.89 -21.12
N ASP A 73 -23.94 2.76 -20.22
CA ASP A 73 -24.08 2.58 -18.77
C ASP A 73 -25.56 2.52 -18.32
N GLN A 74 -26.45 3.28 -18.98
CA GLN A 74 -27.89 3.25 -18.70
C GLN A 74 -28.58 1.98 -19.20
N SER A 75 -28.03 1.33 -20.22
CA SER A 75 -28.64 0.15 -20.83
C SER A 75 -28.60 -1.11 -19.94
N ASN A 76 -27.89 -1.05 -18.80
CA ASN A 76 -27.68 -2.16 -17.85
C ASN A 76 -27.08 -3.43 -18.49
N ASP A 77 -26.58 -3.34 -19.72
CA ASP A 77 -25.89 -4.40 -20.43
C ASP A 77 -24.37 -4.24 -20.25
N VAL A 78 -23.83 -5.01 -19.31
CA VAL A 78 -22.42 -4.97 -18.93
C VAL A 78 -21.51 -5.29 -20.12
N ARG A 79 -21.90 -6.22 -20.98
CA ARG A 79 -21.07 -6.64 -22.12
C ARG A 79 -20.98 -5.55 -23.16
N LEU A 80 -22.11 -4.88 -23.42
CA LEU A 80 -22.13 -3.74 -24.32
C LEU A 80 -21.28 -2.59 -23.77
N ALA A 81 -21.46 -2.27 -22.49
CA ALA A 81 -20.67 -1.23 -21.83
C ALA A 81 -19.16 -1.54 -21.88
N ARG A 82 -18.73 -2.79 -21.62
CA ARG A 82 -17.34 -3.24 -21.78
C ARG A 82 -16.78 -2.97 -23.16
N ASP A 83 -17.48 -3.36 -24.24
CA ASP A 83 -17.02 -3.13 -25.62
C ASP A 83 -16.89 -1.64 -25.94
N MET A 84 -17.84 -0.82 -25.47
CA MET A 84 -17.80 0.63 -25.69
C MET A 84 -16.67 1.31 -24.91
N TYR A 85 -16.47 0.95 -23.64
CA TYR A 85 -15.34 1.43 -22.83
C TYR A 85 -14.00 1.00 -23.43
N ASP A 86 -13.87 -0.25 -23.87
CA ASP A 86 -12.64 -0.76 -24.48
C ASP A 86 -12.29 0.00 -25.76
N ARG A 87 -13.28 0.26 -26.62
CA ARG A 87 -13.08 1.06 -27.84
C ARG A 87 -12.70 2.50 -27.52
N PHE A 88 -13.37 3.13 -26.56
CA PHE A 88 -13.06 4.50 -26.14
C PHE A 88 -11.64 4.61 -25.57
N LEU A 89 -11.28 3.73 -24.63
CA LEU A 89 -9.99 3.74 -23.94
C LEU A 89 -8.83 3.29 -24.84
N SER A 90 -9.11 2.50 -25.89
CA SER A 90 -8.11 2.21 -26.93
C SER A 90 -7.68 3.47 -27.70
N LYS A 91 -8.60 4.44 -27.85
CA LYS A 91 -8.36 5.71 -28.53
C LYS A 91 -7.85 6.80 -27.60
N TYR A 92 -8.40 6.85 -26.39
CA TYR A 92 -8.09 7.86 -25.37
C TYR A 92 -7.58 7.21 -24.08
N PRO A 93 -6.38 6.59 -24.11
CA PRO A 93 -5.85 5.84 -22.97
C PRO A 93 -5.53 6.74 -21.76
N TYR A 94 -5.20 8.02 -21.99
CA TYR A 94 -4.81 8.96 -20.94
C TYR A 94 -5.97 9.55 -20.13
N CYS A 95 -7.21 9.19 -20.44
CA CYS A 95 -8.40 9.69 -19.75
C CYS A 95 -8.70 8.86 -18.49
N TYR A 96 -7.92 9.07 -17.41
CA TYR A 96 -8.02 8.30 -16.16
C TYR A 96 -9.42 8.23 -15.56
N GLY A 97 -10.21 9.31 -15.66
CA GLY A 97 -11.58 9.35 -15.14
C GLY A 97 -12.51 8.30 -15.74
N PHE A 98 -12.26 7.86 -16.97
CA PHE A 98 -13.06 6.82 -17.63
C PHE A 98 -12.62 5.41 -17.24
N TRP A 99 -11.33 5.19 -16.96
CA TRP A 99 -10.86 3.95 -16.34
C TRP A 99 -11.55 3.73 -14.98
N LYS A 100 -11.66 4.79 -14.17
CA LYS A 100 -12.40 4.76 -12.91
C LYS A 100 -13.88 4.42 -13.11
N LYS A 101 -14.57 5.12 -14.02
CA LYS A 101 -15.99 4.83 -14.32
C LYS A 101 -16.20 3.39 -14.78
N TYR A 102 -15.29 2.86 -15.58
CA TYR A 102 -15.35 1.48 -16.05
C TYR A 102 -15.19 0.47 -14.90
N ALA A 103 -14.20 0.67 -14.02
CA ALA A 103 -14.04 -0.17 -12.84
C ALA A 103 -15.24 -0.06 -11.87
N ASP A 104 -15.77 1.14 -11.65
CA ASP A 104 -16.97 1.38 -10.83
C ASP A 104 -18.21 0.69 -11.43
N MET A 105 -18.33 0.67 -12.77
CA MET A 105 -19.38 -0.08 -13.47
C MET A 105 -19.26 -1.59 -13.19
N GLU A 106 -18.07 -2.19 -13.34
CA GLU A 106 -17.86 -3.61 -13.01
C GLU A 106 -18.18 -3.93 -11.55
N ARG A 107 -17.80 -3.04 -10.64
CA ARG A 107 -18.07 -3.16 -9.21
C ARG A 107 -19.57 -3.12 -8.91
N ARG A 108 -20.33 -2.24 -9.56
CA ARG A 108 -21.81 -2.19 -9.44
C ARG A 108 -22.47 -3.50 -9.84
N HIS A 109 -21.89 -4.22 -10.79
CA HIS A 109 -22.34 -5.54 -11.23
C HIS A 109 -21.74 -6.72 -10.44
N GLN A 110 -21.02 -6.45 -9.34
CA GLN A 110 -20.35 -7.44 -8.49
C GLN A 110 -19.24 -8.25 -9.21
N ASN A 111 -18.72 -7.76 -10.33
CA ASN A 111 -17.63 -8.39 -11.07
C ASN A 111 -16.26 -7.90 -10.57
N PHE A 112 -15.91 -8.25 -9.33
CA PHE A 112 -14.69 -7.74 -8.68
C PHE A 112 -13.41 -8.16 -9.41
N SER A 113 -13.33 -9.38 -9.96
CA SER A 113 -12.14 -9.82 -10.71
C SER A 113 -11.91 -9.00 -11.99
N ASP A 114 -13.00 -8.67 -12.69
CA ASP A 114 -12.92 -7.89 -13.92
C ASP A 114 -12.60 -6.42 -13.62
N ALA A 115 -13.15 -5.86 -12.54
CA ALA A 115 -12.79 -4.53 -12.06
C ALA A 115 -11.28 -4.40 -11.79
N LEU A 116 -10.66 -5.39 -11.14
CA LEU A 116 -9.21 -5.41 -10.91
C LEU A 116 -8.41 -5.46 -12.22
N ASN A 117 -8.89 -6.22 -13.21
CA ASN A 117 -8.27 -6.26 -14.54
C ASN A 117 -8.36 -4.91 -15.25
N VAL A 118 -9.49 -4.21 -15.13
CA VAL A 118 -9.65 -2.83 -15.65
C VAL A 118 -8.66 -1.87 -14.99
N TRP A 119 -8.48 -1.95 -13.66
CA TRP A 119 -7.48 -1.14 -12.96
C TRP A 119 -6.05 -1.44 -13.43
N GLU A 120 -5.68 -2.71 -13.55
CA GLU A 120 -4.36 -3.11 -14.07
C GLU A 120 -4.11 -2.58 -15.48
N ARG A 121 -5.11 -2.67 -16.36
CA ARG A 121 -5.05 -2.10 -17.71
C ARG A 121 -4.89 -0.58 -17.68
N GLY A 122 -5.62 0.11 -16.82
CA GLY A 122 -5.52 1.56 -16.65
C GLY A 122 -4.15 2.00 -16.13
N ILE A 123 -3.60 1.29 -15.14
CA ILE A 123 -2.26 1.53 -14.60
C ILE A 123 -1.18 1.29 -15.66
N LEU A 124 -1.32 0.25 -16.49
CA LEU A 124 -0.40 0.01 -17.60
C LEU A 124 -0.47 1.12 -18.66
N ALA A 125 -1.66 1.69 -18.88
CA ALA A 125 -1.85 2.81 -19.79
C ALA A 125 -1.29 4.13 -19.23
N ILE A 126 -1.50 4.40 -17.93
CA ILE A 126 -1.08 5.64 -17.26
C ILE A 126 -0.41 5.34 -15.91
N PRO A 127 0.85 4.87 -15.91
CA PRO A 127 1.51 4.44 -14.67
C PRO A 127 1.81 5.59 -13.70
N LEU A 128 1.80 6.85 -14.18
CA LEU A 128 2.08 8.04 -13.38
C LEU A 128 0.81 8.65 -12.75
N SER A 129 -0.39 8.13 -13.05
CA SER A 129 -1.63 8.68 -12.50
C SER A 129 -1.82 8.22 -11.07
N ILE A 130 -1.61 9.14 -10.13
CA ILE A 130 -1.83 8.92 -8.69
C ILE A 130 -3.29 8.56 -8.41
N ASP A 131 -4.24 9.21 -9.09
CA ASP A 131 -5.67 8.94 -8.92
C ASP A 131 -6.05 7.51 -9.32
N LEU A 132 -5.39 6.92 -10.34
CA LEU A 132 -5.61 5.51 -10.68
C LEU A 132 -5.07 4.56 -9.61
N TRP A 133 -3.88 4.84 -9.08
CA TRP A 133 -3.30 4.03 -8.00
C TRP A 133 -4.18 4.07 -6.74
N LEU A 134 -4.67 5.25 -6.36
CA LEU A 134 -5.58 5.42 -5.22
C LEU A 134 -6.95 4.78 -5.47
N GLY A 135 -7.49 4.86 -6.68
CA GLY A 135 -8.71 4.11 -7.02
C GLY A 135 -8.51 2.60 -6.87
N CYS A 136 -7.38 2.10 -7.39
CA CYS A 136 -7.00 0.70 -7.29
C CYS A 136 -6.86 0.22 -5.83
N THR A 137 -6.22 1.00 -4.94
CA THR A 137 -6.08 0.61 -3.52
C THR A 137 -7.43 0.43 -2.83
N THR A 138 -8.43 1.26 -3.13
CA THR A 138 -9.77 1.15 -2.54
C THR A 138 -10.52 -0.12 -2.95
N ASP A 139 -10.29 -0.63 -4.15
CA ASP A 139 -10.90 -1.87 -4.65
C ASP A 139 -10.12 -3.12 -4.22
N TYR A 140 -8.78 -3.04 -4.19
CA TYR A 140 -7.90 -4.13 -3.77
C TYR A 140 -8.03 -4.49 -2.29
N TYR A 141 -8.52 -3.56 -1.47
CA TYR A 141 -8.73 -3.74 -0.02
C TYR A 141 -9.52 -5.01 0.33
N PHE A 142 -10.38 -5.48 -0.58
CA PHE A 142 -11.23 -6.64 -0.37
C PHE A 142 -10.60 -7.97 -0.83
N VAL A 143 -9.50 -7.95 -1.61
CA VAL A 143 -9.08 -9.12 -2.40
C VAL A 143 -7.61 -9.51 -2.19
N LEU A 144 -6.70 -8.56 -1.98
CA LEU A 144 -5.25 -8.82 -2.05
C LEU A 144 -4.44 -8.08 -0.97
N SER A 145 -3.17 -8.46 -0.87
CA SER A 145 -2.20 -7.79 0.00
C SER A 145 -1.85 -6.40 -0.55
N LEU A 146 -2.32 -5.36 0.13
CA LEU A 146 -2.09 -3.95 -0.22
C LEU A 146 -0.61 -3.55 -0.21
N TYR A 147 0.24 -4.22 0.57
CA TYR A 147 1.69 -3.96 0.62
C TYR A 147 2.33 -3.98 -0.76
N ARG A 148 2.08 -5.04 -1.55
CA ARG A 148 2.66 -5.18 -2.89
C ARG A 148 2.16 -4.10 -3.85
N LEU A 149 0.91 -3.66 -3.66
CA LEU A 149 0.31 -2.62 -4.49
C LEU A 149 0.95 -1.26 -4.20
N TYR A 150 1.09 -0.89 -2.92
CA TYR A 150 1.77 0.34 -2.53
C TYR A 150 3.24 0.37 -2.95
N ASP A 151 3.99 -0.72 -2.78
CA ASP A 151 5.38 -0.81 -3.25
C ASP A 151 5.48 -0.58 -4.77
N ARG A 152 4.58 -1.19 -5.55
CA ARG A 152 4.51 -0.97 -7.00
C ARG A 152 4.11 0.46 -7.34
N ALA A 153 3.11 1.02 -6.67
CA ALA A 153 2.65 2.39 -6.89
C ALA A 153 3.77 3.40 -6.63
N LEU A 154 4.51 3.25 -5.52
CA LEU A 154 5.65 4.09 -5.19
C LEU A 154 6.80 3.95 -6.20
N SER A 155 7.08 2.74 -6.68
CA SER A 155 8.13 2.53 -7.68
C SER A 155 7.86 3.23 -9.01
N MET A 156 6.58 3.39 -9.38
CA MET A 156 6.17 3.98 -10.66
C MET A 156 5.85 5.47 -10.54
N ALA A 157 5.07 5.87 -9.52
CA ALA A 157 4.50 7.21 -9.37
C ALA A 157 5.04 7.97 -8.13
N GLY A 158 5.87 7.35 -7.28
CA GLY A 158 6.34 7.95 -6.03
C GLY A 158 7.28 9.15 -6.20
N TYR A 159 7.88 9.32 -7.38
CA TYR A 159 8.75 10.46 -7.71
C TYR A 159 8.02 11.62 -8.41
N GLU A 160 6.70 11.51 -8.60
CA GLU A 160 5.91 12.59 -9.18
C GLU A 160 5.73 13.73 -8.17
N PHE A 161 5.71 14.97 -8.65
CA PHE A 161 5.71 16.16 -7.80
C PHE A 161 4.46 16.26 -6.92
N HIS A 162 3.30 15.86 -7.42
CA HIS A 162 2.01 15.79 -6.72
C HIS A 162 1.70 14.41 -6.12
N SER A 163 2.69 13.53 -5.99
CA SER A 163 2.54 12.20 -5.37
C SER A 163 2.17 12.24 -3.89
N ASP A 164 2.06 13.43 -3.28
CA ASP A 164 1.75 13.65 -1.87
C ASP A 164 0.53 12.83 -1.41
N ARG A 165 -0.53 12.76 -2.23
CA ARG A 165 -1.74 11.99 -1.89
C ARG A 165 -1.47 10.49 -1.76
N LEU A 166 -0.62 9.93 -2.63
CA LEU A 166 -0.26 8.52 -2.59
C LEU A 166 0.53 8.20 -1.31
N TRP A 167 1.49 9.06 -0.96
CA TRP A 167 2.28 8.91 0.26
C TRP A 167 1.42 9.03 1.52
N GLN A 168 0.51 10.01 1.56
CA GLN A 168 -0.39 10.21 2.69
C GLN A 168 -1.36 9.04 2.88
N ASP A 169 -1.91 8.49 1.80
CA ASP A 169 -2.79 7.31 1.85
C ASP A 169 -2.03 6.10 2.41
N TYR A 170 -0.80 5.86 1.94
CA TYR A 170 0.01 4.74 2.43
C TYR A 170 0.41 4.90 3.91
N ILE A 171 0.77 6.11 4.32
CA ILE A 171 1.09 6.40 5.73
C ILE A 171 -0.15 6.21 6.61
N ALA A 172 -1.30 6.76 6.22
CA ALA A 172 -2.54 6.62 6.98
C ALA A 172 -2.96 5.14 7.11
N TRP A 173 -2.70 4.35 6.07
CA TRP A 173 -2.94 2.92 6.08
C TRP A 173 -2.04 2.18 7.09
N GLU A 174 -0.72 2.42 7.09
CA GLU A 174 0.21 1.79 8.04
C GLU A 174 -0.02 2.29 9.48
N GLU A 175 -0.40 3.56 9.67
CA GLU A 175 -0.80 4.12 10.96
C GLU A 175 -2.04 3.39 11.51
N ALA A 176 -3.00 3.06 10.65
CA ALA A 176 -4.18 2.27 11.04
C ALA A 176 -3.84 0.82 11.42
N GLN A 177 -2.76 0.25 10.87
CA GLN A 177 -2.25 -1.06 11.29
C GLN A 177 -1.42 -0.99 12.58
N GLY A 178 -0.98 0.20 13.01
CA GLY A 178 -0.15 0.40 14.20
C GLY A 178 1.34 0.09 14.00
N GLU A 179 1.80 -0.08 12.77
CA GLU A 179 3.18 -0.45 12.43
C GLU A 179 4.10 0.77 12.31
N TRP A 180 4.35 1.44 13.44
CA TRP A 180 5.09 2.70 13.51
C TRP A 180 6.51 2.64 12.90
N HIS A 181 7.16 1.48 12.95
CA HIS A 181 8.48 1.31 12.34
C HIS A 181 8.43 1.49 10.81
N ARG A 182 7.37 0.99 10.15
CA ARG A 182 7.21 1.14 8.70
C ARG A 182 6.83 2.56 8.34
N VAL A 183 5.96 3.18 9.13
CA VAL A 183 5.63 4.61 8.99
C VAL A 183 6.90 5.46 8.99
N ALA A 184 7.81 5.24 9.95
CA ALA A 184 9.08 5.95 10.01
C ALA A 184 9.96 5.69 8.77
N ALA A 185 10.04 4.46 8.29
CA ALA A 185 10.78 4.10 7.08
C ALA A 185 10.19 4.74 5.80
N ILE A 186 8.87 4.90 5.74
CA ILE A 186 8.18 5.58 4.62
C ILE A 186 8.49 7.08 4.67
N TYR A 187 8.43 7.70 5.85
CA TYR A 187 8.79 9.11 6.00
C TYR A 187 10.26 9.38 5.62
N ASP A 188 11.23 8.51 6.00
CA ASP A 188 12.64 8.65 5.61
C ASP A 188 12.84 8.64 4.08
N ARG A 189 11.99 7.92 3.35
CA ARG A 189 11.98 7.96 1.88
C ARG A 189 11.34 9.24 1.36
N LEU A 190 10.17 9.62 1.89
CA LEU A 190 9.39 10.76 1.45
C LEU A 190 10.17 12.07 1.56
N ILE A 191 10.89 12.30 2.66
CA ILE A 191 11.67 13.52 2.88
C ILE A 191 12.83 13.71 1.90
N ARG A 192 13.25 12.65 1.20
CA ARG A 192 14.31 12.71 0.18
C ARG A 192 13.78 13.12 -1.19
N ILE A 193 12.47 13.17 -1.36
CA ILE A 193 11.80 13.45 -2.64
C ILE A 193 11.24 14.88 -2.58
N PRO A 194 11.56 15.74 -3.56
CA PRO A 194 11.00 17.09 -3.61
C PRO A 194 9.55 17.03 -4.11
N THR A 195 8.60 16.84 -3.19
CA THR A 195 7.16 16.88 -3.49
C THR A 195 6.56 18.27 -3.27
N ALA A 196 5.37 18.52 -3.81
CA ALA A 196 4.68 19.81 -3.73
C ALA A 196 4.40 20.22 -2.28
N MET A 197 4.03 19.26 -1.43
CA MET A 197 3.72 19.50 -0.01
C MET A 197 4.88 19.14 0.92
N TYR A 198 6.13 19.18 0.44
CA TYR A 198 7.33 18.83 1.20
C TYR A 198 7.38 19.46 2.60
N LYS A 199 7.05 20.76 2.73
CA LYS A 199 7.06 21.45 4.03
C LYS A 199 6.09 20.82 5.04
N SER A 200 4.87 20.49 4.59
CA SER A 200 3.87 19.84 5.43
C SER A 200 4.31 18.43 5.83
N HIS A 201 4.89 17.67 4.90
CA HIS A 201 5.44 16.35 5.20
C HIS A 201 6.59 16.40 6.22
N MET A 202 7.47 17.40 6.12
CA MET A 202 8.54 17.62 7.09
C MET A 202 8.02 17.97 8.48
N GLU A 203 7.03 18.86 8.59
CA GLU A 203 6.41 19.20 9.87
C GLU A 203 5.75 17.97 10.52
N ARG A 204 5.04 17.16 9.72
CA ARG A 204 4.41 15.92 10.18
C ARG A 204 5.42 14.88 10.64
N TYR A 205 6.52 14.74 9.90
CA TYR A 205 7.64 13.87 10.26
C TYR A 205 8.28 14.29 11.59
N VAL A 206 8.57 15.58 11.77
CA VAL A 206 9.14 16.08 13.04
C VAL A 206 8.16 15.84 14.19
N PHE A 207 6.87 16.08 13.98
CA PHE A 207 5.85 15.84 15.00
C PHE A 207 5.75 14.36 15.41
N THR A 208 5.68 13.44 14.45
CA THR A 208 5.58 12.00 14.74
C THR A 208 6.86 11.50 15.40
N PHE A 209 8.03 11.90 14.92
CA PHE A 209 9.31 11.48 15.47
C PHE A 209 9.56 12.03 16.88
N THR A 210 9.20 13.29 17.14
CA THR A 210 9.30 13.90 18.47
C THR A 210 8.40 13.18 19.47
N ARG A 211 7.15 12.86 19.08
CA ARG A 211 6.22 12.10 19.94
C ARG A 211 6.72 10.69 20.23
N ILE A 212 7.24 9.99 19.23
CA ILE A 212 7.84 8.65 19.42
C ILE A 212 9.03 8.75 20.38
N PHE A 213 9.89 9.75 20.21
CA PHE A 213 11.04 9.99 21.08
C PHE A 213 10.62 10.31 22.53
N GLU A 214 9.62 11.15 22.73
CA GLU A 214 9.07 11.48 24.06
C GLU A 214 8.47 10.24 24.75
N ILE A 215 7.70 9.43 24.03
CA ILE A 215 7.11 8.20 24.56
C ILE A 215 8.23 7.20 24.94
N PHE A 216 9.24 7.06 24.08
CA PHE A 216 10.38 6.19 24.35
C PHE A 216 11.20 6.66 25.55
N HIS A 217 11.47 7.97 25.65
CA HIS A 217 12.14 8.57 26.81
C HIS A 217 11.32 8.39 28.11
N PHE A 218 10.00 8.54 28.04
CA PHE A 218 9.12 8.31 29.19
C PHE A 218 9.12 6.83 29.63
N LEU A 219 9.03 5.90 28.68
CA LEU A 219 9.06 4.46 28.96
C LEU A 219 10.40 4.03 29.54
N THR A 220 11.52 4.46 28.97
CA THR A 220 12.86 4.17 29.49
C THR A 220 13.08 4.79 30.87
N SER A 221 12.62 6.02 31.12
CA SER A 221 12.64 6.64 32.44
C SER A 221 11.80 5.87 33.46
N THR A 222 10.62 5.38 33.07
CA THR A 222 9.72 4.62 33.94
C THR A 222 10.29 3.23 34.27
N ILE A 223 10.85 2.55 33.27
CA ILE A 223 11.53 1.26 33.44
C ILE A 223 12.78 1.44 34.31
N ALA A 224 13.59 2.47 34.06
CA ALA A 224 14.76 2.79 34.87
C ALA A 224 14.37 3.07 36.34
N LYS A 225 13.30 3.84 36.59
CA LYS A 225 12.76 4.06 37.94
C LYS A 225 12.27 2.76 38.59
N LYS A 226 11.54 1.90 37.88
CA LYS A 226 11.10 0.60 38.42
C LYS A 226 12.27 -0.33 38.75
N LEU A 227 13.30 -0.37 37.90
CA LEU A 227 14.52 -1.15 38.15
C LEU A 227 15.29 -0.61 39.35
N LEU A 228 15.46 0.71 39.46
CA LEU A 228 16.10 1.37 40.61
C LEU A 228 15.35 1.09 41.94
N VAL A 229 14.02 1.09 41.92
CA VAL A 229 13.21 0.73 43.11
C VAL A 229 13.37 -0.76 43.46
N SER A 230 13.44 -1.65 42.47
CA SER A 230 13.67 -3.09 42.72
C SER A 230 15.07 -3.39 43.28
N SER A 231 16.11 -2.66 42.83
CA SER A 231 17.45 -2.77 43.41
C SER A 231 17.55 -2.12 44.80
N SER A 232 16.80 -1.04 45.04
CA SER A 232 16.73 -0.39 46.36
C SER A 232 16.02 -1.25 47.40
N MET A 233 14.94 -1.95 47.02
CA MET A 233 14.21 -2.88 47.91
C MET A 233 15.02 -4.14 48.25
N ALA A 234 15.96 -4.55 47.39
CA ALA A 234 16.91 -5.62 47.70
C ALA A 234 18.02 -5.20 48.68
N THR A 235 18.11 -3.91 49.02
CA THR A 235 19.19 -3.34 49.84
C THR A 235 18.64 -2.62 51.08
N ILE A 236 17.79 -3.29 51.87
CA ILE A 236 17.40 -2.83 53.21
C ILE A 236 18.23 -3.60 54.25
N PRO A 237 18.82 -2.93 55.27
CA PRO A 237 20.00 -3.41 55.99
C PRO A 237 19.66 -4.48 57.03
N ILE A 238 20.51 -5.50 57.12
CA ILE A 238 20.61 -6.35 58.30
C ILE A 238 21.12 -5.50 59.48
N THR A 239 20.46 -5.65 60.62
CA THR A 239 20.73 -5.11 61.97
C THR A 239 20.35 -3.65 62.27
N MET A 240 19.15 -3.50 62.87
CA MET A 240 19.02 -2.69 64.08
C MET A 240 17.81 -3.20 64.90
N TYR A 241 18.05 -4.18 65.78
CA TYR A 241 17.23 -4.41 66.98
C TYR A 241 18.17 -4.75 68.14
N MET A 242 18.25 -3.81 69.07
CA MET A 242 18.94 -3.92 70.35
C MET A 242 18.07 -4.64 71.39
N VAL A 243 18.72 -5.48 72.20
CA VAL A 243 18.47 -5.74 73.63
C VAL A 243 17.19 -6.48 74.04
N ASN A 244 17.37 -7.71 74.56
CA ASN A 244 16.94 -8.08 75.91
C ASN A 244 17.47 -9.46 76.35
N GLY A 245 18.16 -9.48 77.49
CA GLY A 245 17.90 -10.46 78.55
C GLY A 245 18.57 -11.84 78.50
N ALA A 246 19.55 -11.99 79.40
CA ALA A 246 19.83 -13.17 80.23
C ALA A 246 20.59 -14.37 79.62
N GLY A 247 21.68 -14.72 80.30
CA GLY A 247 22.07 -16.12 80.48
C GLY A 247 23.50 -16.49 80.08
N SER A 248 24.42 -16.31 81.04
CA SER A 248 25.38 -17.35 81.45
C SER A 248 26.51 -17.80 80.51
N SER A 249 27.70 -17.87 81.12
CA SER A 249 28.86 -18.74 80.80
C SER A 249 29.61 -18.45 79.50
N GLU A 250 30.93 -18.54 79.36
CA GLU A 250 32.13 -18.62 80.22
C GLU A 250 33.28 -18.80 79.19
N TYR A 251 34.51 -18.33 79.49
CA TYR A 251 35.77 -18.65 78.77
C TYR A 251 35.90 -18.13 77.31
N GLU A 252 37.04 -17.82 76.71
CA GLU A 252 38.45 -17.69 77.10
C GLU A 252 39.18 -16.90 76.00
N ILE A 253 40.39 -16.46 76.33
CA ILE A 253 41.34 -15.64 75.55
C ILE A 253 41.83 -16.35 74.28
N SER A 254 41.95 -15.64 73.15
CA SER A 254 43.16 -15.66 72.28
C SER A 254 43.02 -14.79 71.00
N SER A 255 43.88 -13.77 70.90
CA SER A 255 44.53 -13.38 69.63
C SER A 255 45.63 -14.41 69.33
N PRO A 256 46.21 -14.56 68.10
CA PRO A 256 46.75 -13.48 67.28
C PRO A 256 46.75 -13.71 65.74
N HIS A 257 47.43 -12.80 65.02
CA HIS A 257 48.02 -12.88 63.67
C HIS A 257 47.16 -12.37 62.50
N SER A 258 47.40 -11.20 61.90
CA SER A 258 48.57 -10.66 61.15
C SER A 258 48.74 -11.24 59.73
N PHE A 259 48.19 -10.52 58.74
CA PHE A 259 48.73 -10.18 57.39
C PHE A 259 49.14 -11.32 56.42
N PRO A 260 49.30 -11.06 55.10
CA PRO A 260 49.43 -9.79 54.36
C PRO A 260 48.17 -9.32 53.62
#